data_AF-A0A8T7FW74-F1
#
_entry.id   AF-A0A8T7FW74-F1
#
_cell.length_a   1.000
_cell.length_b   1.000
_cell.length_c   1.000
_cell.angle_alpha   90.00
_cell.angle_beta   90.00
_cell.angle_gamma   90.00
#
_symmetry.space_group_name_H-M   'P 1'
#
loop_
_entity.id
_entity.type
_entity.pdbx_description
1 polymer ?
#
loop_
_entity_poly.entity_id
_entity_poly.type
_entity_poly.pdbx_seq_one_letter_code
_entity_poly.pdbx_strand_id
1 'polypeptide(L)'
;MFRIFKRKEDKFQKLIEEQAALAFEGLRLLVRYLETGDSEIAEQLSMKEKEADEVRRILIDELNRTFVTPFDREDIFALSRSIDDVVDYADTTVMEMEILKVQSTPYMQRIASLLKDAAYEIWHGVQRLPKNPNVAIDHAQRAKALENRVEAVYREAIAALFSGPEDVHHVVEMLKMREVYRHLSNAADRGDEAANIIADIVVKKT
;
A
#
# COMPACT_ATOMS: atom_id res chain seq x y z
N MET A 1 13.97 -45.49 -7.15
CA MET A 1 12.98 -44.51 -7.66
C MET A 1 13.13 -43.23 -6.83
N PHE A 2 13.91 -42.26 -7.33
CA PHE A 2 14.12 -40.99 -6.64
C PHE A 2 12.84 -40.17 -6.73
N ARG A 3 12.13 -40.06 -5.60
CA ARG A 3 10.96 -39.21 -5.46
C ARG A 3 11.47 -37.78 -5.41
N ILE A 4 11.40 -37.06 -6.54
CA ILE A 4 11.68 -35.63 -6.62
C ILE A 4 10.67 -34.95 -5.70
N PHE A 5 11.10 -34.59 -4.50
CA PHE A 5 10.34 -33.70 -3.63
C PHE A 5 10.30 -32.34 -4.33
N LYS A 6 9.23 -32.06 -5.07
CA LYS A 6 8.86 -30.66 -5.37
C LYS A 6 8.81 -29.96 -4.00
N ARG A 7 9.71 -29.01 -3.74
CA ARG A 7 9.56 -28.09 -2.60
C ARG A 7 8.16 -27.50 -2.72
N LYS A 8 7.27 -27.84 -1.78
CA LYS A 8 5.99 -27.14 -1.68
C LYS A 8 6.30 -25.66 -1.55
N GLU A 9 5.59 -24.84 -2.31
CA GLU A 9 5.66 -23.40 -2.18
C GLU A 9 5.34 -23.03 -0.73
N ASP A 10 6.12 -22.11 -0.17
CA ASP A 10 5.99 -21.75 1.23
C ASP A 10 4.64 -21.05 1.45
N LYS A 11 3.85 -21.52 2.42
CA LYS A 11 2.52 -20.99 2.69
C LYS A 11 2.53 -19.50 3.07
N PHE A 12 3.57 -19.05 3.80
CA PHE A 12 3.70 -17.65 4.18
C PHE A 12 4.01 -16.80 2.96
N GLN A 13 4.90 -17.27 2.08
CA GLN A 13 5.18 -16.59 0.83
C GLN A 13 3.91 -16.41 -0.01
N LYS A 14 3.09 -17.47 -0.11
CA LYS A 14 1.83 -17.40 -0.86
C LYS A 14 0.87 -16.37 -0.26
N LEU A 15 0.70 -16.36 1.06
CA LEU A 15 -0.21 -15.45 1.75
C LEU A 15 0.24 -13.98 1.62
N ILE A 16 1.54 -13.68 1.78
CA ILE A 16 2.05 -12.31 1.60
C ILE A 16 1.91 -11.86 0.14
N GLU A 17 2.16 -12.75 -0.82
CA GLU A 17 1.99 -12.45 -2.24
C GLU A 17 0.52 -12.15 -2.59
N GLU A 18 -0.40 -12.94 -2.04
CA GLU A 18 -1.85 -12.74 -2.21
C GLU A 18 -2.29 -11.41 -1.59
N GLN A 19 -1.84 -11.10 -0.36
CA GLN A 19 -2.12 -9.82 0.29
C GLN A 19 -1.58 -8.63 -0.52
N ALA A 20 -0.34 -8.71 -1.03
CA ALA A 20 0.26 -7.65 -1.83
C ALA A 20 -0.45 -7.46 -3.18
N ALA A 21 -0.94 -8.54 -3.79
CA ALA A 21 -1.75 -8.46 -5.01
C ALA A 21 -3.08 -7.75 -4.75
N LEU A 22 -3.77 -8.08 -3.65
CA LEU A 22 -5.01 -7.42 -3.24
C LEU A 22 -4.79 -5.93 -2.95
N ALA A 23 -3.69 -5.58 -2.28
CA ALA A 23 -3.34 -4.18 -2.07
C ALA A 23 -3.13 -3.43 -3.39
N PHE A 24 -2.40 -4.03 -4.35
CA PHE A 24 -2.26 -3.44 -5.68
C PHE A 24 -3.61 -3.28 -6.41
N GLU A 25 -4.51 -4.26 -6.33
CA GLU A 25 -5.86 -4.16 -6.87
C GLU A 25 -6.67 -3.04 -6.22
N GLY A 26 -6.61 -2.90 -4.88
CA GLY A 26 -7.24 -1.82 -4.14
C GLY A 26 -6.74 -0.45 -4.60
N LEU A 27 -5.43 -0.27 -4.75
CA LEU A 27 -4.87 1.00 -5.22
C LEU A 27 -5.25 1.32 -6.68
N ARG A 28 -5.49 0.30 -7.53
CA ARG A 28 -6.07 0.52 -8.86
C ARG A 28 -7.51 1.01 -8.78
N LEU A 29 -8.30 0.54 -7.82
CA LEU A 29 -9.66 1.01 -7.60
C LEU A 29 -9.68 2.44 -7.04
N LEU A 30 -8.76 2.78 -6.13
CA LEU A 30 -8.59 4.17 -5.66
C LEU A 30 -8.34 5.13 -6.82
N VAL A 31 -7.44 4.79 -7.75
CA VAL A 31 -7.18 5.60 -8.95
C VAL A 31 -8.48 5.80 -9.74
N ARG A 32 -9.22 4.72 -10.01
CA ARG A 32 -10.48 4.80 -10.76
C ARG A 32 -11.52 5.63 -10.03
N TYR A 33 -11.66 5.47 -8.72
CA TYR A 33 -12.59 6.27 -7.91
C TYR A 33 -12.26 7.76 -7.99
N LEU A 34 -10.98 8.13 -7.90
CA LEU A 34 -10.56 9.54 -8.02
C LEU A 34 -10.77 10.12 -9.43
N GLU A 35 -10.85 9.28 -10.46
CA GLU A 35 -11.18 9.69 -11.83
C GLU A 35 -12.68 9.84 -12.06
N THR A 36 -13.52 9.00 -11.45
CA THR A 36 -14.96 8.90 -11.76
C THR A 36 -15.90 9.41 -10.68
N GLY A 37 -15.50 9.35 -9.40
CA GLY A 37 -16.36 9.57 -8.24
C GLY A 37 -17.45 8.51 -8.06
N ASP A 38 -17.28 7.33 -8.66
CA ASP A 38 -18.30 6.27 -8.70
C ASP A 38 -18.35 5.47 -7.39
N SER A 39 -19.50 5.49 -6.72
CA SER A 39 -19.73 4.78 -5.46
C SER A 39 -19.62 3.25 -5.58
N GLU A 40 -19.89 2.68 -6.77
CA GLU A 40 -19.70 1.24 -6.97
C GLU A 40 -18.21 0.86 -6.92
N ILE A 41 -17.33 1.76 -7.36
CA ILE A 41 -15.87 1.57 -7.27
C ILE A 41 -15.40 1.69 -5.82
N ALA A 42 -16.01 2.60 -5.03
CA ALA A 42 -15.76 2.68 -3.59
C ALA A 42 -16.13 1.38 -2.88
N GLU A 43 -17.30 0.80 -3.20
CA GLU A 43 -17.72 -0.49 -2.63
C GLU A 43 -16.75 -1.62 -3.02
N GLN A 44 -16.31 -1.66 -4.28
CA GLN A 44 -15.30 -2.62 -4.73
C GLN A 44 -13.98 -2.48 -3.97
N LEU A 45 -13.55 -1.24 -3.68
CA LEU A 45 -12.33 -0.98 -2.89
C LEU A 45 -12.48 -1.51 -1.46
N SER A 46 -13.60 -1.22 -0.80
CA SER A 46 -13.87 -1.73 0.56
C SER A 46 -13.94 -3.25 0.60
N MET A 47 -14.45 -3.89 -0.46
CA MET A 47 -14.41 -5.35 -0.56
C MET A 47 -12.99 -5.89 -0.70
N LYS A 48 -12.11 -5.20 -1.45
CA LYS A 48 -10.70 -5.59 -1.60
C LYS A 48 -9.89 -5.42 -0.32
N GLU A 49 -10.15 -4.37 0.45
CA GLU A 49 -9.57 -4.19 1.79
C GLU A 49 -9.95 -5.36 2.70
N LYS A 50 -11.24 -5.72 2.78
CA LYS A 50 -11.71 -6.86 3.60
C LYS A 50 -11.11 -8.19 3.18
N GLU A 51 -10.94 -8.41 1.87
CA GLU A 51 -10.23 -9.59 1.35
C GLU A 51 -8.77 -9.62 1.83
N ALA A 52 -8.07 -8.47 1.83
CA ALA A 52 -6.69 -8.36 2.28
C ALA A 52 -6.55 -8.58 3.80
N ASP A 53 -7.44 -8.01 4.61
CA ASP A 53 -7.44 -8.21 6.07
C ASP A 53 -7.73 -9.69 6.42
N GLU A 54 -8.62 -10.37 5.70
CA GLU A 54 -8.86 -11.80 5.93
C GLU A 54 -7.61 -12.65 5.62
N VAL A 55 -6.90 -12.36 4.51
CA VAL A 55 -5.62 -13.02 4.19
C VAL A 55 -4.59 -12.76 5.30
N ARG A 56 -4.54 -11.53 5.82
CA ARG A 56 -3.66 -11.16 6.94
C ARG A 56 -3.99 -11.93 8.22
N ARG A 57 -5.28 -12.06 8.57
CA ARG A 57 -5.72 -12.83 9.74
C ARG A 57 -5.29 -14.30 9.63
N ILE A 58 -5.44 -14.89 8.45
CA ILE A 58 -4.98 -16.27 8.17
C ILE A 58 -3.45 -16.35 8.34
N LEU A 59 -2.69 -15.40 7.79
CA LEU A 59 -1.24 -15.34 7.95
C LEU A 59 -0.81 -15.27 9.41
N ILE A 60 -1.48 -14.44 10.21
CA ILE A 60 -1.19 -14.29 11.64
C ILE A 60 -1.49 -15.58 12.41
N ASP A 61 -2.62 -16.25 12.14
CA ASP A 61 -2.94 -17.56 12.75
C ASP A 61 -1.88 -18.61 12.40
N GLU A 62 -1.43 -18.64 11.14
CA GLU A 62 -0.36 -19.54 10.69
C GLU A 62 0.98 -19.23 11.36
N LEU A 63 1.33 -17.96 11.57
CA LEU A 63 2.55 -17.57 12.30
C LEU A 63 2.51 -18.05 13.75
N ASN A 64 1.35 -17.93 14.42
CA ASN A 64 1.17 -18.35 15.80
C ASN A 64 1.27 -19.88 15.98
N ARG A 65 0.87 -20.65 14.97
CA ARG A 65 0.86 -22.12 15.01
C ARG A 65 2.13 -22.77 14.44
N THR A 66 3.02 -21.99 13.82
CA THR A 66 4.20 -22.53 13.13
C THR A 66 5.50 -22.19 13.85
N PHE A 67 6.30 -23.22 14.12
CA PHE A 67 7.60 -23.07 14.79
C PHE A 67 8.73 -22.66 13.83
N VAL A 68 8.69 -23.10 12.57
CA VAL A 68 9.71 -22.82 11.55
C VAL A 68 9.12 -22.01 10.41
N THR A 69 9.66 -20.81 10.17
CA THR A 69 9.24 -19.88 9.13
C THR A 69 10.34 -19.71 8.06
N PRO A 70 10.01 -19.30 6.82
CA PRO A 70 10.99 -19.10 5.74
C PRO A 70 11.92 -17.90 5.96
N PHE A 71 11.46 -16.94 6.76
CA PHE A 71 12.14 -15.72 7.16
C PHE A 71 11.87 -15.47 8.65
N ASP A 72 12.49 -14.45 9.24
CA ASP A 72 12.19 -14.03 10.59
C ASP A 72 10.69 -13.72 10.71
N ARG A 73 10.05 -14.27 11.74
CA ARG A 73 8.61 -14.09 11.97
C ARG A 73 8.21 -12.63 12.15
N GLU A 74 9.10 -11.83 12.75
CA GLU A 74 8.90 -10.41 12.97
C GLU A 74 8.87 -9.66 11.64
N ASP A 75 9.74 -10.04 10.69
CA ASP A 75 9.76 -9.44 9.36
C ASP A 75 8.52 -9.83 8.55
N ILE A 76 8.08 -11.10 8.62
CA ILE A 76 6.84 -11.54 7.95
C ILE A 76 5.64 -10.75 8.50
N PHE A 77 5.55 -10.62 9.82
CA PHE A 77 4.47 -9.90 10.47
C PHE A 77 4.50 -8.40 10.12
N ALA A 78 5.68 -7.77 10.19
CA ALA A 78 5.84 -6.36 9.87
C ALA A 78 5.52 -6.09 8.39
N LEU A 79 6.04 -6.90 7.47
CA LEU A 79 5.77 -6.77 6.04
C LEU A 79 4.28 -6.90 5.75
N SER A 80 3.63 -7.92 6.31
CA SER A 80 2.19 -8.14 6.15
C SER A 80 1.38 -6.97 6.70
N ARG A 81 1.77 -6.39 7.83
CA ARG A 81 1.13 -5.19 8.38
C ARG A 81 1.30 -3.98 7.46
N SER A 82 2.52 -3.68 7.01
CA SER A 82 2.75 -2.50 6.18
C SER A 82 2.01 -2.58 4.83
N ILE A 83 1.89 -3.78 4.24
CA ILE A 83 1.09 -4.01 3.03
C ILE A 83 -0.40 -3.78 3.29
N ASP A 84 -0.90 -4.26 4.43
CA ASP A 84 -2.29 -4.08 4.86
C ASP A 84 -2.64 -2.59 5.03
N ASP A 85 -1.79 -1.88 5.76
CA ASP A 85 -1.99 -0.47 6.05
C ASP A 85 -2.09 0.35 4.73
N VAL A 86 -1.38 -0.04 3.67
CA VAL A 86 -1.46 0.65 2.36
C VAL A 86 -2.87 0.56 1.74
N VAL A 87 -3.51 -0.60 1.77
CA VAL A 87 -4.86 -0.77 1.20
C VAL A 87 -5.94 -0.24 2.14
N ASP A 88 -5.73 -0.34 3.45
CA ASP A 88 -6.59 0.31 4.45
C ASP A 88 -6.61 1.82 4.23
N TYR A 89 -5.44 2.47 4.09
CA TYR A 89 -5.35 3.89 3.77
C TYR A 89 -6.06 4.23 2.45
N ALA A 90 -6.05 3.35 1.46
CA ALA A 90 -6.77 3.58 0.21
C ALA A 90 -8.29 3.61 0.42
N ASP A 91 -8.85 2.62 1.14
CA ASP A 91 -10.29 2.55 1.45
C ASP A 91 -10.73 3.71 2.36
N THR A 92 -9.98 3.96 3.43
CA THR A 92 -10.26 5.04 4.38
C THR A 92 -10.10 6.43 3.76
N THR A 93 -9.23 6.62 2.74
CA THR A 93 -9.19 7.88 1.97
C THR A 93 -10.52 8.16 1.28
N VAL A 94 -11.12 7.14 0.66
CA VAL A 94 -12.43 7.27 -0.02
C VAL A 94 -13.51 7.63 1.00
N MET A 95 -13.53 6.94 2.15
CA MET A 95 -14.47 7.25 3.22
C MET A 95 -14.29 8.68 3.75
N GLU A 96 -13.06 9.15 3.96
CA GLU A 96 -12.78 10.53 4.39
C GLU A 96 -13.28 11.56 3.38
N MET A 97 -13.05 11.32 2.08
CA MET A 97 -13.56 12.19 1.01
C MET A 97 -15.09 12.31 1.06
N GLU A 98 -15.80 11.20 1.25
CA GLU A 98 -17.26 11.19 1.36
C GLU A 98 -17.76 11.92 2.61
N ILE A 99 -17.15 11.64 3.77
CA ILE A 99 -17.52 12.25 5.06
C ILE A 99 -17.29 13.77 5.03
N LEU A 100 -16.13 14.20 4.53
CA LEU A 100 -15.74 15.60 4.47
C LEU A 100 -16.35 16.33 3.25
N LYS A 101 -16.95 15.58 2.32
CA LYS A 101 -17.49 16.05 1.04
C LYS A 101 -16.43 16.70 0.14
N VAL A 102 -15.24 16.11 0.12
CA VAL A 102 -14.10 16.58 -0.69
C VAL A 102 -14.17 15.95 -2.07
N GLN A 103 -14.07 16.78 -3.10
CA GLN A 103 -13.97 16.33 -4.48
C GLN A 103 -12.53 15.98 -4.83
N SER A 104 -12.37 15.03 -5.76
CA SER A 104 -11.06 14.66 -6.28
C SER A 104 -10.36 15.85 -6.93
N THR A 105 -9.06 15.98 -6.69
CA THR A 105 -8.21 17.00 -7.30
C THR A 105 -7.16 16.36 -8.21
N PRO A 106 -6.57 17.12 -9.16
CA PRO A 106 -5.47 16.62 -9.98
C PRO A 106 -4.26 16.15 -9.15
N TYR A 107 -4.01 16.77 -7.99
CA TYR A 107 -2.95 16.33 -7.07
C TYR A 107 -3.28 14.98 -6.43
N MET A 108 -4.54 14.76 -6.00
CA MET A 108 -4.97 13.46 -5.46
C MET A 108 -4.84 12.35 -6.50
N GLN A 109 -5.29 12.60 -7.73
CA GLN A 109 -5.15 11.64 -8.84
C GLN A 109 -3.68 11.29 -9.14
N ARG A 110 -2.79 12.30 -9.14
CA ARG A 110 -1.34 12.10 -9.30
C ARG A 110 -0.76 11.25 -8.18
N ILE A 111 -1.11 11.55 -6.92
CA ILE A 111 -0.64 10.78 -5.75
C ILE A 111 -1.14 9.33 -5.82
N ALA A 112 -2.43 9.11 -6.07
CA ALA A 112 -2.98 7.76 -6.16
C ALA A 112 -2.37 6.93 -7.29
N SER A 113 -2.06 7.55 -8.43
CA SER A 113 -1.35 6.87 -9.52
C SER A 113 0.04 6.39 -9.09
N LEU A 114 0.78 7.23 -8.36
CA LEU A 114 2.09 6.87 -7.79
C LEU A 114 1.98 5.80 -6.70
N LEU A 115 0.96 5.86 -5.82
CA LEU A 115 0.69 4.83 -4.81
C LEU A 115 0.41 3.47 -5.47
N LYS A 116 -0.40 3.47 -6.54
CA LYS A 116 -0.67 2.27 -7.34
C LYS A 116 0.60 1.69 -7.97
N ASP A 117 1.49 2.55 -8.49
CA ASP A 117 2.80 2.10 -8.99
C ASP A 117 3.69 1.56 -7.84
N ALA A 118 3.63 2.16 -6.64
CA ALA A 118 4.40 1.69 -5.49
C ALA A 118 3.91 0.33 -5.02
N ALA A 119 2.59 0.13 -4.92
CA ALA A 119 1.99 -1.16 -4.59
C ALA A 119 2.36 -2.26 -5.61
N TYR A 120 2.46 -1.91 -6.91
CA TYR A 120 2.96 -2.81 -7.95
C TYR A 120 4.41 -3.25 -7.69
N GLU A 121 5.29 -2.30 -7.35
CA GLU A 121 6.68 -2.60 -7.02
C GLU A 121 6.80 -3.46 -5.75
N ILE A 122 6.01 -3.18 -4.70
CA ILE A 122 5.96 -4.01 -3.49
C ILE A 122 5.51 -5.44 -3.80
N TRP A 123 4.41 -5.61 -4.55
CA TRP A 123 3.92 -6.93 -4.95
C TRP A 123 4.99 -7.73 -5.70
N HIS A 124 5.67 -7.12 -6.67
CA HIS A 124 6.75 -7.80 -7.38
C HIS A 124 8.01 -8.01 -6.53
N GLY A 125 8.31 -7.13 -5.58
CA GLY A 125 9.35 -7.34 -4.58
C GLY A 125 9.10 -8.60 -3.77
N VAL A 126 7.88 -8.74 -3.21
CA VAL A 126 7.42 -9.92 -2.48
C VAL A 126 7.57 -11.19 -3.33
N GLN A 127 7.10 -11.17 -4.59
CA GLN A 127 7.21 -12.34 -5.48
C GLN A 127 8.65 -12.80 -5.73
N ARG A 128 9.62 -11.89 -5.68
CA ARG A 128 11.03 -12.15 -6.04
C ARG A 128 11.84 -12.55 -4.82
N LEU A 129 11.41 -12.16 -3.63
CA LEU A 129 12.08 -12.36 -2.34
C LEU A 129 12.59 -13.80 -2.08
N PRO A 130 11.88 -14.89 -2.45
CA PRO A 130 12.37 -16.23 -2.17
C PRO A 130 13.53 -16.69 -3.07
N LYS A 131 13.53 -16.27 -4.34
CA LYS A 131 14.38 -16.85 -5.39
C LYS A 131 15.39 -15.86 -5.99
N ASN A 132 15.04 -14.57 -6.02
CA ASN A 132 15.79 -13.50 -6.66
C ASN A 132 15.89 -12.28 -5.71
N PRO A 133 16.58 -12.42 -4.56
CA PRO A 133 16.59 -11.38 -3.52
C PRO A 133 17.15 -10.03 -3.99
N ASN A 134 18.16 -10.02 -4.86
CA ASN A 134 18.68 -8.76 -5.43
C ASN A 134 17.64 -8.06 -6.30
N VAL A 135 16.84 -8.82 -7.05
CA VAL A 135 15.73 -8.25 -7.84
C VAL A 135 14.63 -7.71 -6.93
N ALA A 136 14.39 -8.36 -5.78
CA ALA A 136 13.47 -7.85 -4.76
C ALA A 136 13.94 -6.51 -4.16
N ILE A 137 15.26 -6.34 -3.94
CA ILE A 137 15.85 -5.05 -3.55
C ILE A 137 15.59 -3.99 -4.63
N ASP A 138 15.79 -4.30 -5.91
CA ASP A 138 15.55 -3.32 -6.99
C ASP A 138 14.09 -2.84 -6.99
N HIS A 139 13.14 -3.74 -6.74
CA HIS A 139 11.72 -3.40 -6.56
C HIS A 139 11.50 -2.49 -5.34
N ALA A 140 12.07 -2.83 -4.18
CA ALA A 140 11.98 -2.01 -2.97
C ALA A 140 12.55 -0.60 -3.18
N GLN A 141 13.69 -0.47 -3.87
CA GLN A 141 14.28 0.83 -4.19
C GLN A 141 13.38 1.68 -5.11
N ARG A 142 12.68 1.04 -6.06
CA ARG A 142 11.70 1.75 -6.91
C ARG A 142 10.46 2.18 -6.13
N ALA A 143 9.95 1.36 -5.21
CA ALA A 143 8.86 1.73 -4.31
C ALA A 143 9.25 2.95 -3.45
N LYS A 144 10.45 2.96 -2.87
CA LYS A 144 11.00 4.12 -2.14
C LYS A 144 11.11 5.36 -3.03
N ALA A 145 11.57 5.23 -4.26
CA ALA A 145 11.62 6.36 -5.19
C ALA A 145 10.23 6.92 -5.54
N LEU A 146 9.19 6.07 -5.55
CA LEU A 146 7.80 6.48 -5.77
C LEU A 146 7.21 7.22 -4.55
N GLU A 147 7.53 6.80 -3.33
CA GLU A 147 7.18 7.53 -2.10
C GLU A 147 7.75 8.96 -2.14
N ASN A 148 9.04 9.12 -2.46
CA ASN A 148 9.66 10.46 -2.57
C ASN A 148 8.94 11.36 -3.60
N ARG A 149 8.41 10.76 -4.67
CA ARG A 149 7.60 11.48 -5.67
C ARG A 149 6.20 11.82 -5.13
N VAL A 150 5.57 10.95 -4.34
CA VAL A 150 4.32 11.27 -3.62
C VAL A 150 4.55 12.44 -2.68
N GLU A 151 5.63 12.43 -1.89
CA GLU A 151 5.94 13.52 -0.96
C GLU A 151 6.12 14.86 -1.70
N ALA A 152 6.80 14.85 -2.85
CA ALA A 152 6.93 16.04 -3.69
C ALA A 152 5.56 16.58 -4.16
N VAL A 153 4.68 15.72 -4.67
CA VAL A 153 3.33 16.11 -5.12
C VAL A 153 2.47 16.57 -3.94
N TYR A 154 2.59 15.93 -2.78
CA TYR A 154 1.93 16.36 -1.54
C TYR A 154 2.36 17.79 -1.15
N ARG A 155 3.66 18.08 -1.17
CA ARG A 155 4.18 19.43 -0.86
C ARG A 155 3.73 20.48 -1.89
N GLU A 156 3.68 20.13 -3.18
CA GLU A 156 3.09 20.98 -4.23
C GLU A 156 1.61 21.28 -3.91
N ALA A 157 0.84 20.25 -3.58
CA ALA A 157 -0.58 20.37 -3.27
C ALA A 157 -0.83 21.26 -2.04
N ILE A 158 -0.04 21.10 -0.97
CA ILE A 158 -0.12 21.94 0.23
C ILE A 158 0.28 23.39 -0.08
N ALA A 159 1.33 23.63 -0.86
CA ALA A 159 1.71 24.99 -1.24
C ALA A 159 0.61 25.70 -2.03
N ALA A 160 -0.03 25.00 -2.98
CA ALA A 160 -1.16 25.52 -3.74
C ALA A 160 -2.40 25.71 -2.87
N LEU A 161 -2.67 24.79 -1.94
CA LEU A 161 -3.83 24.85 -1.05
C LEU A 161 -3.83 26.09 -0.16
N PHE A 162 -2.65 26.52 0.30
CA PHE A 162 -2.49 27.65 1.22
C PHE A 162 -2.17 28.98 0.53
N SER A 163 -2.25 29.07 -0.80
CA SER A 163 -2.04 30.33 -1.51
C SER A 163 -3.31 31.19 -1.55
N GLY A 164 -3.47 32.08 -0.57
CA GLY A 164 -4.48 33.15 -0.60
C GLY A 164 -5.88 32.72 -0.13
N PRO A 165 -6.11 32.58 1.19
CA PRO A 165 -7.45 32.31 1.71
C PRO A 165 -8.38 33.49 1.38
N GLU A 166 -9.59 33.17 0.91
CA GLU A 166 -10.57 34.17 0.49
C GLU A 166 -11.47 34.59 1.65
N ASP A 167 -12.03 33.61 2.35
CA ASP A 167 -12.91 33.79 3.50
C ASP A 167 -12.86 32.57 4.46
N VAL A 168 -13.66 32.61 5.51
CA VAL A 168 -13.72 31.54 6.53
C VAL A 168 -14.25 30.22 5.94
N HIS A 169 -15.17 30.27 4.97
CA HIS A 169 -15.68 29.06 4.33
C HIS A 169 -14.61 28.38 3.49
N HIS A 170 -13.84 29.16 2.73
CA HIS A 170 -12.69 28.64 1.99
C HIS A 170 -11.65 28.01 2.94
N VAL A 171 -11.38 28.61 4.10
CA VAL A 171 -10.48 28.02 5.11
C VAL A 171 -10.99 26.66 5.61
N VAL A 172 -12.31 26.47 5.79
CA VAL A 172 -12.88 25.16 6.16
C VAL A 172 -12.64 24.12 5.06
N GLU A 173 -12.86 24.47 3.79
CA GLU A 173 -12.57 23.57 2.66
C GLU A 173 -11.09 23.25 2.55
N MET A 174 -10.20 24.21 2.83
CA MET A 174 -8.76 23.98 2.90
C MET A 174 -8.39 22.94 3.98
N LEU A 175 -9.00 23.01 5.16
CA LEU A 175 -8.75 22.03 6.22
C LEU A 175 -9.18 20.61 5.83
N LYS A 176 -10.36 20.47 5.20
CA LYS A 176 -10.84 19.18 4.71
C LYS A 176 -9.92 18.59 3.64
N MET A 177 -9.53 19.38 2.64
CA MET A 177 -8.61 18.94 1.60
C MET A 177 -7.24 18.56 2.16
N ARG A 178 -6.72 19.32 3.13
CA ARG A 178 -5.45 19.02 3.80
C ARG A 178 -5.47 17.65 4.47
N GLU A 179 -6.59 17.27 5.08
CA GLU A 179 -6.75 15.96 5.72
C GLU A 179 -6.60 14.84 4.69
N VAL A 180 -7.38 14.89 3.61
CA VAL A 180 -7.31 13.89 2.52
C VAL A 180 -5.91 13.82 1.89
N TYR A 181 -5.25 14.97 1.67
CA TYR A 181 -3.86 14.96 1.18
C TYR A 181 -2.88 14.31 2.15
N ARG A 182 -3.04 14.56 3.46
CA ARG A 182 -2.19 13.94 4.48
C ARG A 182 -2.44 12.44 4.53
N HIS A 183 -3.70 12.02 4.43
CA HIS A 183 -4.11 10.63 4.45
C HIS A 183 -3.49 9.84 3.28
N LEU A 184 -3.55 10.39 2.05
CA LEU A 184 -2.85 9.84 0.88
C LEU A 184 -1.32 9.80 1.05
N SER A 185 -0.73 10.81 1.68
CA SER A 185 0.71 10.81 1.98
C SER A 185 1.10 9.71 2.97
N ASN A 186 0.30 9.49 4.01
CA ASN A 186 0.55 8.44 5.01
C ASN A 186 0.50 7.05 4.37
N ALA A 187 -0.35 6.84 3.34
CA ALA A 187 -0.36 5.61 2.56
C ALA A 187 1.00 5.35 1.88
N ALA A 188 1.66 6.40 1.37
CA ALA A 188 2.98 6.28 0.76
C ALA A 188 4.06 5.90 1.78
N ASP A 189 3.99 6.46 2.99
CA ASP A 189 4.89 6.12 4.09
C ASP A 189 4.81 4.62 4.44
N ARG A 190 3.59 4.04 4.44
CA ARG A 190 3.40 2.59 4.64
C ARG A 190 4.02 1.76 3.51
N GLY A 191 3.94 2.26 2.28
CA GLY A 191 4.60 1.69 1.12
C GLY A 191 6.13 1.68 1.25
N ASP A 192 6.74 2.77 1.72
CA ASP A 192 8.18 2.82 2.01
C ASP A 192 8.57 1.89 3.17
N GLU A 193 7.74 1.79 4.21
CA GLU A 193 7.96 0.85 5.31
C GLU A 193 7.99 -0.60 4.79
N ALA A 194 7.04 -0.99 3.95
CA ALA A 194 7.05 -2.31 3.30
C ALA A 194 8.30 -2.51 2.43
N ALA A 195 8.75 -1.50 1.70
CA ALA A 195 9.96 -1.55 0.88
C ALA A 195 11.22 -1.76 1.73
N ASN A 196 11.34 -1.02 2.84
CA ASN A 196 12.47 -1.15 3.76
C ASN A 196 12.51 -2.55 4.38
N ILE A 197 11.36 -3.12 4.78
CA ILE A 197 11.28 -4.47 5.33
C ILE A 197 11.69 -5.53 4.29
N ILE A 198 11.29 -5.37 3.02
CA ILE A 198 11.76 -6.25 1.93
C ILE A 198 13.30 -6.21 1.82
N ALA A 199 13.90 -5.02 1.88
CA ALA A 199 15.35 -4.86 1.83
C ALA A 199 16.04 -5.50 3.06
N ASP A 200 15.49 -5.29 4.26
CA ASP A 200 16.02 -5.84 5.51
C ASP A 200 16.01 -7.38 5.51
N ILE A 201 14.94 -8.00 5.03
CA ILE A 201 14.86 -9.47 4.87
C ILE A 201 15.99 -9.98 3.98
N VAL A 202 16.33 -9.26 2.91
CA VAL A 202 17.42 -9.65 2.00
C VAL A 202 18.79 -9.49 2.67
N VAL A 203 19.00 -8.40 3.40
CA VAL A 203 20.26 -8.16 4.13
C VAL A 203 20.50 -9.26 5.15
N LYS A 204 19.48 -9.67 5.93
CA LYS A 204 19.60 -10.74 6.92
C LYS A 204 19.86 -12.14 6.32
N LYS A 205 19.54 -12.33 5.03
CA LYS A 205 19.80 -13.57 4.29
C LYS A 205 21.24 -13.70 3.79
N THR A 206 21.98 -12.59 3.76
CA THR A 206 23.35 -12.54 3.23
C THR A 206 24.35 -12.78 4.35
#